data_AF-A0A7V4P1N8-F1
#
_entry.id   AF-A0A7V4P1N8-F1
#
_cell.length_a   1.000
_cell.length_b   1.000
_cell.length_c   1.000
_cell.angle_alpha   90.00
_cell.angle_beta   90.00
_cell.angle_gamma   90.00
#
_symmetry.space_group_name_H-M   'P 1'
#
loop_
_entity.id
_entity.type
_entity.pdbx_description
1 polymer ?
#
loop_
_entity_poly.entity_id
_entity_poly.type
_entity_poly.pdbx_seq_one_letter_code
_entity_poly.pdbx_strand_id
1 'polypeptide(L)'
;MASLEISDKDSRRTIALDRPNVRIGRGKKNDVVIDEPAASRHHCVVERSSDGFVLKDLGSRNGTWVGTERVSECRLEPGSIFRIGSWYFRLVDQTDAEPADVVTVPPLSARPAERARTTAERPRGRESEQAPAPAATSNAIDDRSGELRFPEASVGGPLVRQLEPLLSAAAIGKHAPAAARDVRLLDRHGKRLQTIDDSEHRAGAGMQALQTLIFAALRARATDIHIEPKSAGYAIRVRIDGLLHPLPDLAQPLAVAMLNVVKVLCEIDISRRGVVQEGSFVADLPDRRISFRASYTPVLTGQKLALRLLDTASVPSTFEELGMDADLADEIRRLCNQDAGMIIVSGPTGSGKTTTLYTALKCIDVNRRNLVTIEDPIEYRLDRATQISIDPTHDVTFASVMRTLVRQDPNVLLVGEIRDRETAELAMQAAGTGHLVLTTVHARDTIGTVFRLLDLGVEATQIANSVSMAISQRLVRVLCSHCKRSYRPDARLVRELRIDERQAGTLFAPVGCTNCLQTGYTGRLAVFEVLRFTPQLRDVVLTRPTVGELRRAAGDWLFRTLTDSVRRKLLVGLTSIEEVDRVASAD
;
A
#
# COMPACT_ATOMS: atom_id res chain seq x y z
N MET A 1 23.26 12.92 45.09
CA MET A 1 24.07 13.70 44.12
C MET A 1 23.39 13.68 42.78
N ALA A 2 23.22 14.82 42.12
CA ALA A 2 22.60 14.87 40.79
C ALA A 2 23.48 14.19 39.74
N SER A 3 22.82 13.54 38.78
CA SER A 3 23.46 12.82 37.68
C SER A 3 22.77 13.14 36.37
N LEU A 4 23.48 12.96 35.27
CA LEU A 4 22.98 13.14 33.93
C LEU A 4 22.85 11.76 33.27
N GLU A 5 21.61 11.35 33.01
CA GLU A 5 21.34 10.19 32.16
C GLU A 5 21.47 10.58 30.69
N ILE A 6 22.24 9.81 29.95
CA ILE A 6 22.59 10.05 28.56
C ILE A 6 22.10 8.85 27.76
N SER A 7 21.34 9.10 26.70
CA SER A 7 20.79 8.03 25.86
C SER A 7 20.80 8.40 24.38
N ASP A 8 21.09 7.39 23.55
CA ASP A 8 20.86 7.40 22.10
C ASP A 8 20.08 6.14 21.69
N LYS A 9 20.09 5.78 20.40
CA LYS A 9 19.35 4.62 19.88
C LYS A 9 19.93 3.28 20.34
N ASP A 10 21.21 3.23 20.69
CA ASP A 10 21.97 1.98 20.88
C ASP A 10 22.61 1.87 22.29
N SER A 11 22.59 2.94 23.09
CA SER A 11 23.27 3.02 24.38
C SER A 11 22.57 3.94 25.39
N ARG A 12 22.66 3.56 26.68
CA ARG A 12 22.26 4.41 27.82
C ARG A 12 23.34 4.33 28.90
N ARG A 13 23.75 5.48 29.42
CA ARG A 13 24.72 5.59 30.51
C ARG A 13 24.44 6.80 31.40
N THR A 14 24.93 6.77 32.62
CA THR A 14 24.71 7.85 33.59
C THR A 14 26.05 8.39 34.08
N ILE A 15 26.18 9.72 34.17
CA ILE A 15 27.39 10.39 34.65
C ILE A 15 27.03 11.29 35.83
N ALA A 16 27.79 11.24 36.91
CA ALA A 16 27.59 12.13 38.06
C ALA A 16 27.97 13.57 37.71
N LEU A 17 27.17 14.54 38.16
CA LEU A 17 27.49 15.97 38.05
C LEU A 17 28.26 16.43 39.30
N ASP A 18 29.44 15.85 39.50
CA ASP A 18 30.32 16.09 40.66
C ASP A 18 31.27 17.29 40.46
N ARG A 19 31.42 17.75 39.21
CA ARG A 19 32.26 18.89 38.81
C ARG A 19 31.44 20.18 38.66
N PRO A 20 32.07 21.36 38.83
CA PRO A 20 31.38 22.63 38.63
C PRO A 20 30.93 22.84 37.19
N ASN A 21 31.66 22.27 36.21
CA ASN A 21 31.33 22.36 34.79
C ASN A 21 31.49 20.98 34.14
N VAL A 22 30.46 20.50 33.46
CA VAL A 22 30.47 19.26 32.68
C VAL A 22 30.27 19.60 31.21
N ARG A 23 31.33 19.44 30.41
CA ARG A 23 31.32 19.78 28.97
C ARG A 23 30.83 18.60 28.15
N ILE A 24 30.01 18.89 27.14
CA ILE A 24 29.40 17.88 26.26
C ILE A 24 29.71 18.23 24.80
N GLY A 25 30.13 17.24 24.01
CA GLY A 25 30.33 17.40 22.57
C GLY A 25 31.17 16.28 21.95
N ARG A 26 31.38 16.34 20.64
CA ARG A 26 32.07 15.28 19.88
C ARG A 26 33.60 15.24 20.06
N GLY A 27 34.19 16.29 20.61
CA GLY A 27 35.63 16.36 20.85
C GLY A 27 36.06 15.50 22.04
N LYS A 28 37.18 14.78 21.91
CA LYS A 28 37.74 13.90 22.95
C LYS A 28 38.14 14.60 24.26
N LYS A 29 38.15 15.94 24.29
CA LYS A 29 38.51 16.76 25.46
C LYS A 29 37.30 17.15 26.33
N ASN A 30 36.09 16.70 25.99
CA ASN A 30 34.89 16.94 26.79
C ASN A 30 34.73 15.88 27.88
N ASP A 31 34.05 16.22 28.97
CA ASP A 31 33.70 15.29 30.04
C ASP A 31 32.69 14.24 29.54
N VAL A 32 31.77 14.66 28.66
CA VAL A 32 30.84 13.77 27.96
C VAL A 32 31.11 13.83 26.46
N VAL A 33 31.75 12.78 25.95
CA VAL A 33 32.00 12.61 24.52
C VAL A 33 30.85 11.83 23.90
N ILE A 34 30.19 12.42 22.89
CA ILE A 34 29.11 11.79 22.12
C ILE A 34 29.50 11.62 20.66
N ASP A 35 29.13 10.49 20.06
CA ASP A 35 29.36 10.24 18.63
C ASP A 35 28.13 10.67 17.83
N GLU A 36 27.96 11.98 17.70
CA GLU A 36 26.84 12.60 16.98
C GLU A 36 27.39 13.54 15.91
N PRO A 37 27.22 13.25 14.60
CA PRO A 37 27.66 14.12 13.51
C PRO A 37 27.10 15.54 13.61
N ALA A 38 25.90 15.71 14.16
CA ALA A 38 25.29 17.01 14.39
C ALA A 38 25.87 17.78 15.60
N ALA A 39 26.69 17.13 16.46
CA ALA A 39 27.31 17.76 17.61
C ALA A 39 28.61 18.50 17.23
N SER A 40 28.81 19.65 17.86
CA SER A 40 30.04 20.44 17.73
C SER A 40 31.15 19.77 18.55
N ARG A 41 32.42 20.09 18.24
CA ARG A 41 33.57 19.58 19.02
C ARG A 41 33.46 19.96 20.50
N HIS A 42 32.99 21.17 20.80
CA HIS A 42 32.55 21.62 22.12
C HIS A 42 31.14 22.18 21.91
N HIS A 43 30.10 21.49 22.37
CA HIS A 43 28.72 21.79 21.98
C HIS A 43 28.00 22.59 23.05
N CYS A 44 27.94 22.05 24.27
CA CYS A 44 27.34 22.75 25.40
C CYS A 44 28.09 22.40 26.70
N VAL A 45 27.77 23.13 27.76
CA VAL A 45 28.25 22.88 29.11
C VAL A 45 27.07 22.89 30.07
N VAL A 46 27.08 21.97 31.04
CA VAL A 46 26.20 22.02 32.20
C VAL A 46 27.02 22.56 33.36
N GLU A 47 26.69 23.75 33.83
CA GLU A 47 27.36 24.44 34.92
C GLU A 47 26.53 24.30 36.21
N ARG A 48 27.21 24.04 37.33
CA ARG A 48 26.60 23.96 38.65
C ARG A 48 26.64 25.34 39.31
N SER A 49 25.47 25.89 39.62
CA SER A 49 25.28 27.14 40.34
C SER A 49 24.85 26.87 41.80
N SER A 50 24.74 27.91 42.63
CA SER A 50 24.28 27.81 44.02
C SER A 50 22.86 27.24 44.13
N ASP A 51 22.02 27.48 43.10
CA ASP A 51 20.59 27.17 43.12
C ASP A 51 20.20 26.03 42.14
N GLY A 52 21.16 25.35 41.51
CA GLY A 52 20.86 24.25 40.57
C GLY A 52 21.86 24.11 39.43
N PHE A 53 21.39 23.60 38.29
CA PHE A 53 22.21 23.40 37.09
C PHE A 53 21.77 24.31 35.95
N VAL A 54 22.72 24.86 35.21
CA VAL A 54 22.46 25.72 34.05
C VAL A 54 23.12 25.11 32.82
N LEU A 55 22.33 24.88 31.78
CA LEU A 55 22.78 24.44 30.47
C LEU A 55 23.11 25.66 29.60
N LYS A 56 24.34 25.73 29.08
CA LYS A 56 24.77 26.77 28.14
C LYS A 56 25.28 26.17 26.84
N ASP A 57 24.72 26.60 25.72
CA ASP A 57 25.21 26.27 24.39
C ASP A 57 26.46 27.11 24.07
N LEU A 58 27.54 26.47 23.62
CA LEU A 58 28.84 27.13 23.39
C LEU A 58 28.96 27.65 21.94
N GLY A 59 27.87 28.14 21.36
CA GLY A 59 27.82 28.59 19.97
C GLY A 59 27.82 27.42 18.98
N SER A 60 27.08 26.36 19.29
CA SER A 60 27.06 25.15 18.50
C SER A 60 26.37 25.36 17.14
N ARG A 61 26.78 24.58 16.13
CA ARG A 61 26.28 24.75 14.76
C ARG A 61 24.79 24.41 14.63
N ASN A 62 24.37 23.32 15.27
CA ASN A 62 23.01 22.79 15.17
C ASN A 62 22.14 23.05 16.42
N GLY A 63 22.69 23.72 17.43
CA GLY A 63 21.98 24.13 18.63
C GLY A 63 21.76 23.01 19.64
N THR A 64 21.66 23.42 20.90
CA THR A 64 21.15 22.60 22.00
C THR A 64 19.65 22.87 22.18
N TRP A 65 18.85 21.82 22.37
CA TRP A 65 17.39 21.90 22.39
C TRP A 65 16.81 21.42 23.71
N VAL A 66 15.89 22.18 24.30
CA VAL A 66 15.09 21.76 25.46
C VAL A 66 13.63 21.70 24.99
N GLY A 67 13.05 20.50 24.98
CA GLY A 67 11.77 20.27 24.31
C GLY A 67 11.84 20.58 22.81
N THR A 68 11.11 21.60 22.35
CA THR A 68 11.11 22.06 20.95
C THR A 68 11.88 23.36 20.72
N GLU A 69 12.40 23.99 21.78
CA GLU A 69 13.07 25.28 21.70
C GLU A 69 14.59 25.13 21.69
N ARG A 70 15.25 25.90 20.82
CA ARG A 70 16.71 26.01 20.81
C ARG A 70 17.12 27.02 21.88
N VAL A 71 17.98 26.59 22.79
CA VAL A 71 18.40 27.41 23.94
C VAL A 71 19.86 27.83 23.78
N SER A 72 20.16 29.09 24.11
CA SER A 72 21.53 29.56 24.34
C SER A 72 21.95 29.35 25.79
N GLU A 73 21.01 29.55 26.72
CA GLU A 73 21.17 29.32 28.16
C GLU A 73 19.81 28.93 28.76
N CYS A 74 19.78 27.89 29.60
CA CYS A 74 18.55 27.39 30.21
C CYS A 74 18.85 26.76 31.57
N ARG A 75 18.05 27.08 32.60
CA ARG A 75 18.14 26.41 33.90
C ARG A 75 17.52 25.01 33.81
N LEU A 76 18.24 24.01 34.32
CA LEU A 76 17.80 22.62 34.35
C LEU A 76 17.26 22.28 35.75
N GLU A 77 15.97 21.96 35.80
CA GLU A 77 15.32 21.37 36.97
C GLU A 77 15.42 19.83 36.92
N PRO A 78 15.37 19.11 38.06
CA PRO A 78 15.33 17.65 38.06
C PRO A 78 14.20 17.11 37.16
N GLY A 79 14.52 16.11 36.32
CA GLY A 79 13.64 15.58 35.29
C GLY A 79 13.71 16.31 33.94
N SER A 80 14.38 17.47 33.85
CA SER A 80 14.55 18.22 32.60
C SER A 80 15.31 17.39 31.56
N ILE A 81 14.83 17.46 30.31
CA ILE A 81 15.43 16.75 29.18
C ILE A 81 15.88 17.76 28.13
N PHE A 82 17.14 17.66 27.72
CA PHE A 82 17.68 18.39 26.59
C PHE A 82 18.29 17.44 25.56
N ARG A 83 18.46 17.91 24.33
CA ARG A 83 18.87 17.09 23.18
C ARG A 83 19.92 17.80 22.33
N ILE A 84 20.87 17.00 21.84
CA ILE A 84 21.88 17.37 20.84
C ILE A 84 21.79 16.35 19.71
N GLY A 85 21.35 16.74 18.53
CA GLY A 85 21.13 15.79 17.42
C GLY A 85 20.18 14.67 17.87
N SER A 86 20.57 13.41 17.72
CA SER A 86 19.76 12.25 18.16
C SER A 86 19.95 11.85 19.63
N TRP A 87 20.83 12.53 20.37
CA TRP A 87 21.20 12.20 21.76
C TRP A 87 20.37 13.00 22.77
N TYR A 88 19.85 12.30 23.78
CA TYR A 88 19.03 12.87 24.86
C TYR A 88 19.75 12.82 26.19
N PHE A 89 19.58 13.89 26.98
CA PHE A 89 20.20 14.10 28.27
C PHE A 89 19.13 14.46 29.28
N ARG A 90 19.00 13.69 30.37
CA ARG A 90 18.05 13.94 31.44
C ARG A 90 18.79 14.20 32.76
N LEU A 91 18.46 15.31 33.42
CA LEU A 91 18.96 15.59 34.77
C LEU A 91 18.15 14.75 35.78
N VAL A 92 18.83 13.98 36.63
CA VAL A 92 18.21 13.12 37.66
C VAL A 92 18.82 13.46 39.02
N ASP A 93 17.99 13.70 40.03
CA ASP A 93 18.45 13.85 41.42
C ASP A 93 18.20 12.57 42.21
N GLN A 94 19.09 12.24 43.15
CA GLN A 94 19.12 10.93 43.84
C GLN A 94 18.05 10.77 44.93
N THR A 95 17.08 11.67 45.05
CA THR A 95 15.89 11.48 45.90
C THR A 95 14.78 10.66 45.25
N ASP A 96 14.86 10.39 43.94
CA ASP A 96 13.87 9.57 43.23
C ASP A 96 14.46 8.21 42.83
N ALA A 97 14.38 7.25 43.76
CA ALA A 97 14.64 5.84 43.50
C ALA A 97 13.46 4.98 43.99
N GLU A 98 12.30 5.10 43.35
CA GLU A 98 11.34 4.03 43.06
C GLU A 98 10.39 4.47 41.90
N PRO A 99 9.85 3.55 41.10
CA PRO A 99 9.35 3.87 39.77
C PRO A 99 7.86 4.24 39.78
N ALA A 100 7.53 5.45 39.32
CA ALA A 100 6.16 5.85 39.02
C ALA A 100 6.07 6.66 37.71
N ASP A 101 5.23 6.13 36.82
CA ASP A 101 4.37 6.78 35.82
C ASP A 101 4.87 7.84 34.81
N VAL A 102 4.34 7.62 33.61
CA VAL A 102 4.51 8.36 32.38
C VAL A 102 3.89 9.75 32.48
N VAL A 103 4.71 10.80 32.38
CA VAL A 103 4.27 12.16 32.03
C VAL A 103 4.47 12.36 30.53
N THR A 104 3.37 12.36 29.76
CA THR A 104 3.33 12.91 28.40
C THR A 104 2.85 14.35 28.42
N VAL A 105 3.62 15.21 27.75
CA VAL A 105 3.42 16.66 27.56
C VAL A 105 2.17 16.93 26.70
N PRO A 106 1.28 17.89 27.06
CA PRO A 106 0.13 18.27 26.23
C PRO A 106 0.46 19.36 25.19
N PRO A 107 -0.25 19.43 24.04
CA PRO A 107 -0.05 20.46 23.02
C PRO A 107 -0.80 21.78 23.34
N LEU A 108 -0.29 22.87 22.75
CA LEU A 108 -0.67 24.27 22.97
C LEU A 108 -2.09 24.67 22.48
N SER A 109 -2.87 25.18 23.43
CA SER A 109 -3.84 26.32 23.45
C SER A 109 -4.99 26.47 22.43
N ALA A 110 -6.20 26.67 22.97
CA ALA A 110 -7.11 27.79 22.62
C ALA A 110 -8.12 28.12 23.74
N ARG A 111 -8.00 29.35 24.27
CA ARG A 111 -8.83 30.28 25.09
C ARG A 111 -10.02 29.84 26.01
N PRO A 112 -10.31 30.62 27.09
CA PRO A 112 -11.23 30.24 28.17
C PRO A 112 -12.64 30.84 28.04
N ALA A 113 -13.64 30.17 28.63
CA ALA A 113 -14.94 30.75 28.98
C ALA A 113 -15.38 30.27 30.39
N GLU A 114 -16.09 31.15 31.08
CA GLU A 114 -16.36 31.19 32.52
C GLU A 114 -17.40 30.19 33.07
N ARG A 115 -17.18 29.85 34.35
CA ARG A 115 -18.09 29.57 35.49
C ARG A 115 -19.60 29.42 35.25
N ALA A 116 -20.17 28.32 35.78
CA ALA A 116 -21.30 28.26 36.76
C ALA A 116 -21.62 26.77 37.07
N ARG A 117 -21.37 26.29 38.31
CA ARG A 117 -22.30 26.11 39.45
C ARG A 117 -23.32 24.93 39.36
N THR A 118 -23.13 24.02 40.32
CA THR A 118 -24.10 23.42 41.27
C THR A 118 -25.02 22.25 40.85
N THR A 119 -24.76 21.12 41.54
CA THR A 119 -25.68 20.22 42.29
C THR A 119 -26.87 19.56 41.59
N ALA A 120 -26.95 18.22 41.66
CA ALA A 120 -27.99 17.51 42.42
C ALA A 120 -27.79 15.98 42.37
N GLU A 121 -27.81 15.35 43.55
CA GLU A 121 -27.96 13.91 43.79
C GLU A 121 -29.40 13.43 43.54
N ARG A 122 -29.56 12.13 43.24
CA ARG A 122 -30.51 11.12 43.85
C ARG A 122 -30.85 9.98 42.84
N PRO A 123 -31.43 8.83 43.26
CA PRO A 123 -30.76 7.72 43.94
C PRO A 123 -31.07 6.34 43.30
N ARG A 124 -30.61 5.28 43.95
CA ARG A 124 -30.76 3.84 43.65
C ARG A 124 -32.23 3.34 43.60
N GLY A 125 -32.47 2.26 42.85
CA GLY A 125 -33.57 1.32 43.12
C GLY A 125 -33.87 0.24 42.06
N ARG A 126 -33.63 -1.03 42.44
CA ARG A 126 -34.31 -2.32 42.10
C ARG A 126 -34.14 -2.91 40.69
N GLU A 127 -33.53 -4.10 40.53
CA GLU A 127 -34.06 -5.49 40.75
C GLU A 127 -35.26 -5.78 39.82
N SER A 128 -35.06 -6.44 38.68
CA SER A 128 -34.95 -7.90 38.42
C SER A 128 -36.30 -8.55 38.14
N GLU A 129 -36.51 -9.02 36.92
CA GLU A 129 -37.49 -10.06 36.61
C GLU A 129 -37.05 -10.82 35.35
N GLN A 130 -37.06 -12.15 35.46
CA GLN A 130 -36.59 -13.13 34.50
C GLN A 130 -37.77 -13.84 33.80
N ALA A 131 -37.44 -14.40 32.64
CA ALA A 131 -38.02 -15.57 31.95
C ALA A 131 -39.04 -15.30 30.82
N PRO A 132 -39.25 -16.24 29.86
CA PRO A 132 -38.43 -17.39 29.44
C PRO A 132 -38.16 -17.44 27.90
N ALA A 133 -37.29 -18.34 27.48
CA ALA A 133 -37.12 -18.74 26.07
C ALA A 133 -38.27 -19.65 25.58
N PRO A 134 -38.47 -19.75 24.25
CA PRO A 134 -38.60 -21.09 23.68
C PRO A 134 -37.87 -21.34 22.35
N ALA A 135 -37.66 -22.65 22.18
CA ALA A 135 -37.14 -23.49 21.11
C ALA A 135 -37.27 -23.11 19.61
N ALA A 136 -36.39 -23.76 18.86
CA ALA A 136 -36.22 -23.78 17.40
C ALA A 136 -37.44 -24.25 16.59
N THR A 137 -37.59 -23.76 15.35
CA THR A 137 -37.43 -24.53 14.08
C THR A 137 -37.96 -23.77 12.84
N SER A 138 -37.40 -24.16 11.69
CA SER A 138 -37.93 -24.11 10.31
C SER A 138 -37.46 -22.99 9.38
N ASN A 139 -36.72 -23.43 8.36
CA ASN A 139 -36.53 -22.74 7.09
C ASN A 139 -37.84 -22.80 6.29
N ALA A 140 -38.35 -21.66 5.85
CA ALA A 140 -39.27 -21.57 4.73
C ALA A 140 -38.92 -20.34 3.90
N ILE A 141 -38.70 -20.57 2.61
CA ILE A 141 -38.50 -19.55 1.58
C ILE A 141 -39.90 -19.02 1.21
N ASP A 142 -40.09 -17.71 1.27
CA ASP A 142 -41.09 -17.02 0.45
C ASP A 142 -40.49 -15.73 -0.12
N ASP A 143 -40.63 -15.59 -1.42
CA ASP A 143 -39.95 -14.67 -2.33
C ASP A 143 -41.00 -13.73 -2.90
N ARG A 144 -41.08 -12.49 -2.39
CA ARG A 144 -41.92 -11.39 -2.95
C ARG A 144 -41.73 -10.00 -2.33
N SER A 145 -40.50 -9.66 -1.93
CA SER A 145 -40.10 -8.27 -1.70
C SER A 145 -38.59 -8.17 -1.92
N GLY A 146 -38.14 -7.37 -2.88
CA GLY A 146 -36.73 -7.14 -3.19
C GLY A 146 -35.94 -6.39 -2.10
N GLU A 147 -36.25 -6.65 -0.83
CA GLU A 147 -35.43 -6.29 0.33
C GLU A 147 -34.57 -7.50 0.69
N LEU A 148 -33.26 -7.37 0.52
CA LEU A 148 -32.28 -8.29 1.12
C LEU A 148 -32.45 -8.24 2.65
N ARG A 149 -33.24 -9.16 3.21
CA ARG A 149 -33.22 -9.42 4.65
C ARG A 149 -31.90 -10.08 4.99
N PHE A 150 -31.04 -9.35 5.70
CA PHE A 150 -29.86 -9.91 6.34
C PHE A 150 -30.32 -11.03 7.29
N PRO A 151 -29.68 -12.22 7.29
CA PRO A 151 -29.94 -13.19 8.33
C PRO A 151 -29.56 -12.56 9.67
N GLU A 152 -30.53 -12.32 10.55
CA GLU A 152 -30.31 -11.79 11.92
C GLU A 152 -29.53 -12.77 12.83
N ALA A 153 -28.97 -13.85 12.29
CA ALA A 153 -28.22 -14.82 13.05
C ALA A 153 -26.71 -14.53 12.98
N SER A 154 -26.18 -14.03 14.11
CA SER A 154 -24.77 -13.98 14.52
C SER A 154 -23.86 -12.95 13.83
N VAL A 155 -23.92 -11.68 14.26
CA VAL A 155 -22.79 -10.83 14.76
C VAL A 155 -23.42 -9.47 15.13
N GLY A 156 -24.12 -9.39 16.27
CA GLY A 156 -24.67 -8.13 16.77
C GLY A 156 -23.65 -7.38 17.62
N GLY A 157 -22.75 -6.62 16.99
CA GLY A 157 -21.72 -5.83 17.69
C GLY A 157 -21.62 -4.38 17.21
N PRO A 158 -21.04 -3.46 18.00
CA PRO A 158 -20.84 -2.05 17.61
C PRO A 158 -20.11 -1.90 16.28
N LEU A 159 -19.14 -2.78 16.00
CA LEU A 159 -18.38 -2.79 14.75
C LEU A 159 -19.24 -3.15 13.53
N VAL A 160 -20.22 -4.05 13.65
CA VAL A 160 -21.08 -4.43 12.52
C VAL A 160 -21.97 -3.27 12.10
N ARG A 161 -22.50 -2.51 13.07
CA ARG A 161 -23.22 -1.26 12.78
C ARG A 161 -22.33 -0.23 12.10
N GLN A 162 -21.08 -0.11 12.55
CA GLN A 162 -20.10 0.79 11.91
C GLN A 162 -19.74 0.37 10.48
N LEU A 163 -19.76 -0.94 10.19
CA LEU A 163 -19.48 -1.48 8.86
C LEU A 163 -20.73 -1.59 7.98
N GLU A 164 -21.91 -1.23 8.47
CA GLU A 164 -23.17 -1.27 7.73
C GLU A 164 -23.07 -0.63 6.34
N PRO A 165 -22.40 0.53 6.12
CA PRO A 165 -22.27 1.10 4.78
C PRO A 165 -21.54 0.18 3.79
N LEU A 166 -20.54 -0.59 4.25
CA LEU A 166 -19.84 -1.57 3.42
C LEU A 166 -20.63 -2.88 3.26
N LEU A 167 -21.38 -3.29 4.29
CA LEU A 167 -22.16 -4.53 4.29
C LEU A 167 -23.47 -4.41 3.52
N SER A 168 -24.04 -3.19 3.49
CA SER A 168 -25.25 -2.82 2.77
C SER A 168 -25.01 -2.47 1.30
N ALA A 169 -23.77 -2.15 0.92
CA ALA A 169 -23.39 -2.26 -0.48
C ALA A 169 -23.68 -3.70 -0.93
N ALA A 170 -24.53 -3.84 -1.96
CA ALA A 170 -24.84 -5.13 -2.52
C ALA A 170 -23.53 -5.91 -2.73
N ALA A 171 -23.56 -7.22 -2.49
CA ALA A 171 -22.42 -8.07 -2.77
C ALA A 171 -22.06 -7.93 -4.26
N ILE A 172 -21.12 -7.03 -4.55
CA ILE A 172 -20.68 -6.79 -5.91
C ILE A 172 -19.45 -7.66 -6.08
N GLY A 173 -19.71 -8.86 -6.58
CA GLY A 173 -18.69 -9.81 -6.95
C GLY A 173 -19.25 -11.21 -6.95
N LYS A 174 -19.02 -11.97 -8.03
CA LYS A 174 -19.39 -13.39 -8.15
C LYS A 174 -18.81 -14.27 -7.03
N HIS A 175 -17.83 -13.74 -6.31
CA HIS A 175 -16.93 -14.41 -5.38
C HIS A 175 -16.96 -13.77 -3.97
N ALA A 176 -17.92 -12.91 -3.68
CA ALA A 176 -18.03 -12.30 -2.36
C ALA A 176 -18.50 -13.33 -1.30
N PRO A 177 -17.89 -13.38 -0.10
CA PRO A 177 -18.37 -14.26 0.96
C PRO A 177 -19.82 -13.94 1.35
N ALA A 178 -20.60 -14.95 1.71
CA ALA A 178 -22.00 -14.78 2.10
C ALA A 178 -22.14 -14.31 3.55
N ALA A 179 -21.29 -14.81 4.45
CA ALA A 179 -21.27 -14.46 5.87
C ALA A 179 -19.84 -14.29 6.42
N ALA A 180 -19.69 -13.52 7.50
CA ALA A 180 -18.39 -13.31 8.14
C ALA A 180 -17.74 -14.61 8.63
N ARG A 181 -18.55 -15.59 9.06
CA ARG A 181 -18.10 -16.94 9.46
C ARG A 181 -17.46 -17.75 8.32
N ASP A 182 -17.70 -17.35 7.07
CA ASP A 182 -17.09 -18.00 5.90
C ASP A 182 -15.63 -17.56 5.71
N VAL A 183 -15.19 -16.51 6.41
CA VAL A 183 -13.80 -16.03 6.40
C VAL A 183 -13.02 -16.71 7.53
N ARG A 184 -12.27 -17.75 7.18
CA ARG A 184 -11.42 -18.47 8.15
C ARG A 184 -9.99 -17.96 8.05
N LEU A 185 -9.46 -17.39 9.12
CA LEU A 185 -8.08 -16.88 9.14
C LEU A 185 -7.11 -18.00 9.53
N LEU A 186 -6.07 -18.17 8.72
CA LEU A 186 -5.01 -19.16 8.84
C LEU A 186 -3.67 -18.44 8.88
N ASP A 187 -2.67 -19.06 9.52
CA ASP A 187 -1.30 -18.58 9.48
C ASP A 187 -0.66 -18.73 8.09
N ARG A 188 0.60 -18.29 7.95
CA ARG A 188 1.37 -18.41 6.69
C ARG A 188 1.57 -19.84 6.20
N HIS A 189 1.42 -20.84 7.07
CA HIS A 189 1.53 -22.26 6.74
C HIS A 189 0.16 -22.91 6.45
N GLY A 190 -0.92 -22.12 6.45
CA GLY A 190 -2.27 -22.59 6.23
C GLY A 190 -2.84 -23.39 7.40
N LYS A 191 -2.25 -23.28 8.60
CA LYS A 191 -2.80 -23.88 9.81
C LYS A 191 -3.73 -22.89 10.49
N ARG A 192 -4.75 -23.44 11.16
CA ARG A 192 -5.55 -22.64 12.06
C ARG A 192 -4.70 -22.29 13.27
N LEU A 193 -4.86 -21.07 13.76
CA LEU A 193 -4.48 -20.77 15.13
C LEU A 193 -5.22 -21.78 16.01
N GLN A 194 -4.45 -22.59 16.75
CA GLN A 194 -5.02 -23.36 17.85
C GLN A 194 -5.77 -22.33 18.70
N THR A 195 -7.05 -22.62 18.97
CA THR A 195 -7.91 -21.77 19.79
C THR A 195 -7.06 -21.28 20.95
N ILE A 196 -6.85 -19.96 21.00
CA ILE A 196 -6.45 -19.32 22.25
C ILE A 196 -7.58 -19.73 23.17
N ASP A 197 -7.31 -20.70 24.06
CA ASP A 197 -8.27 -21.16 25.05
C ASP A 197 -8.94 -19.92 25.64
N ASP A 198 -10.24 -20.02 25.92
CA ASP A 198 -11.18 -19.00 26.40
C ASP A 198 -10.73 -18.14 27.61
N SER A 199 -9.46 -18.27 28.03
CA SER A 199 -8.72 -17.52 29.02
C SER A 199 -8.53 -16.02 28.76
N GLU A 200 -8.76 -15.48 27.54
CA GLU A 200 -8.77 -14.02 27.33
C GLU A 200 -9.88 -13.56 26.38
N HIS A 201 -11.01 -13.09 26.93
CA HIS A 201 -12.14 -12.49 26.20
C HIS A 201 -11.74 -11.44 25.14
N ARG A 202 -10.58 -10.78 25.27
CA ARG A 202 -10.09 -9.74 24.35
C ARG A 202 -9.48 -10.29 23.07
N ALA A 203 -8.80 -11.44 23.11
CA ALA A 203 -8.20 -12.06 21.93
C ALA A 203 -9.29 -12.57 20.96
N GLY A 204 -10.35 -13.18 21.51
CA GLY A 204 -11.54 -13.57 20.75
C GLY A 204 -12.25 -12.39 20.08
N ALA A 205 -12.40 -11.28 20.80
CA ALA A 205 -13.01 -10.06 20.26
C ALA A 205 -12.19 -9.43 19.11
N GLY A 206 -10.85 -9.41 19.25
CA GLY A 206 -9.95 -8.94 18.18
C GLY A 206 -10.01 -9.80 16.92
N MET A 207 -10.06 -11.13 17.09
CA MET A 207 -10.19 -12.08 15.98
C MET A 207 -11.52 -11.90 15.23
N GLN A 208 -12.64 -11.84 15.94
CA GLN A 208 -13.96 -11.65 15.36
C GLN A 208 -14.08 -10.30 14.64
N ALA A 209 -13.50 -9.24 15.22
CA ALA A 209 -13.47 -7.92 14.60
C ALA A 209 -12.66 -7.91 13.31
N LEU A 210 -11.50 -8.57 13.30
CA LEU A 210 -10.68 -8.74 12.10
C LEU A 210 -11.39 -9.54 11.01
N GLN A 211 -12.03 -10.66 11.36
CA GLN A 211 -12.84 -11.45 10.43
C GLN A 211 -13.98 -10.62 9.82
N THR A 212 -14.68 -9.85 10.63
CA THR A 212 -15.77 -8.98 10.18
C THR A 212 -15.27 -7.87 9.25
N LEU A 213 -14.13 -7.24 9.59
CA LEU A 213 -13.51 -6.21 8.74
C LEU A 213 -13.05 -6.80 7.40
N ILE A 214 -12.40 -7.96 7.41
CA ILE A 214 -11.97 -8.65 6.19
C ILE A 214 -13.20 -9.04 5.35
N PHE A 215 -14.24 -9.58 5.97
CA PHE A 215 -15.50 -9.90 5.30
C PHE A 215 -16.10 -8.67 4.59
N ALA A 216 -16.22 -7.54 5.29
CA ALA A 216 -16.73 -6.30 4.72
C ALA A 216 -15.82 -5.78 3.58
N ALA A 217 -14.50 -5.83 3.76
CA ALA A 217 -13.52 -5.44 2.74
C ALA A 217 -13.63 -6.29 1.47
N LEU A 218 -13.77 -7.62 1.62
CA LEU A 218 -13.93 -8.54 0.49
C LEU A 218 -15.23 -8.30 -0.27
N ARG A 219 -16.36 -8.11 0.43
CA ARG A 219 -17.65 -7.77 -0.20
C ARG A 219 -17.59 -6.44 -0.96
N ALA A 220 -16.82 -5.49 -0.44
CA ALA A 220 -16.60 -4.19 -1.07
C ALA A 220 -15.51 -4.19 -2.18
N ARG A 221 -14.88 -5.34 -2.47
CA ARG A 221 -13.73 -5.48 -3.40
C ARG A 221 -12.55 -4.57 -3.05
N ALA A 222 -12.28 -4.40 -1.76
CA ALA A 222 -11.14 -3.62 -1.32
C ALA A 222 -9.82 -4.33 -1.69
N THR A 223 -8.79 -3.57 -2.07
CA THR A 223 -7.44 -4.09 -2.35
C THR A 223 -6.49 -3.93 -1.16
N ASP A 224 -6.75 -2.94 -0.31
CA ASP A 224 -5.91 -2.65 0.84
C ASP A 224 -6.80 -2.25 2.03
N ILE A 225 -6.39 -2.64 3.23
CA ILE A 225 -6.97 -2.20 4.51
C ILE A 225 -5.86 -1.48 5.28
N HIS A 226 -6.13 -0.27 5.75
CA HIS A 226 -5.21 0.54 6.53
C HIS A 226 -5.81 0.79 7.91
N ILE A 227 -5.05 0.49 8.95
CA ILE A 227 -5.42 0.73 10.35
C ILE A 227 -4.33 1.60 10.97
N GLU A 228 -4.67 2.83 11.33
CA GLU A 228 -3.71 3.86 11.73
C GLU A 228 -4.06 4.46 13.09
N PRO A 229 -3.10 4.54 14.03
CA PRO A 229 -3.37 5.21 15.30
C PRO A 229 -3.56 6.71 15.06
N LYS A 230 -4.54 7.29 15.77
CA LYS A 230 -4.84 8.73 15.86
C LYS A 230 -4.95 9.12 17.34
N SER A 231 -5.17 10.39 17.63
CA SER A 231 -5.25 10.91 18.99
C SER A 231 -6.39 10.29 19.82
N ALA A 232 -7.53 9.98 19.20
CA ALA A 232 -8.74 9.48 19.87
C ALA A 232 -9.03 7.98 19.66
N GLY A 233 -8.16 7.24 18.98
CA GLY A 233 -8.42 5.85 18.61
C GLY A 233 -7.62 5.42 17.38
N TYR A 234 -8.21 4.56 16.55
CA TYR A 234 -7.61 4.13 15.29
C TYR A 234 -8.52 4.42 14.11
N ALA A 235 -8.01 5.16 13.12
CA ALA A 235 -8.70 5.36 11.87
C ALA A 235 -8.53 4.13 10.98
N ILE A 236 -9.64 3.64 10.43
CA ILE A 236 -9.63 2.61 9.39
C ILE A 236 -9.92 3.24 8.04
N ARG A 237 -9.15 2.86 7.03
CA ARG A 237 -9.45 3.18 5.63
C ARG A 237 -9.30 1.93 4.78
N VAL A 238 -10.21 1.74 3.83
CA VAL A 238 -10.10 0.66 2.84
C VAL A 238 -9.90 1.26 1.46
N ARG A 239 -9.03 0.64 0.65
CA ARG A 239 -8.85 1.06 -0.74
C ARG A 239 -9.81 0.29 -1.64
N ILE A 240 -10.76 0.98 -2.26
CA ILE A 240 -11.72 0.39 -3.20
C ILE A 240 -11.57 1.13 -4.53
N ASP A 241 -11.41 0.38 -5.62
CA ASP A 241 -11.27 0.94 -6.97
C ASP A 241 -10.20 2.05 -7.09
N GLY A 242 -9.13 1.94 -6.29
CA GLY A 242 -8.00 2.86 -6.25
C GLY A 242 -8.11 4.01 -5.22
N LEU A 243 -9.31 4.28 -4.71
CA LEU A 243 -9.59 5.37 -3.78
C LEU A 243 -9.64 4.88 -2.33
N LEU A 244 -9.21 5.74 -1.40
CA LEU A 244 -9.31 5.47 0.04
C LEU A 244 -10.68 5.88 0.56
N HIS A 245 -11.42 4.92 1.12
CA HIS A 245 -12.70 5.13 1.77
C HIS A 245 -12.50 5.06 3.28
N PRO A 246 -12.80 6.15 4.02
CA PRO A 246 -12.78 6.11 5.48
C PRO A 246 -13.93 5.25 6.01
N LEU A 247 -13.62 4.47 7.04
CA LEU A 247 -14.61 3.77 7.85
C LEU A 247 -14.63 4.40 9.25
N PRO A 248 -15.66 4.14 10.07
CA PRO A 248 -15.70 4.65 11.43
C PRO A 248 -14.47 4.21 12.24
N ASP A 249 -14.01 5.10 13.10
CA ASP A 249 -12.84 4.87 13.93
C ASP A 249 -13.09 3.73 14.95
N LEU A 250 -12.04 2.94 15.21
CA LEU A 250 -12.04 1.92 16.24
C LEU A 250 -11.58 2.48 17.59
N ALA A 251 -12.22 2.00 18.65
CA ALA A 251 -11.71 2.15 20.00
C ALA A 251 -10.33 1.46 20.12
N GLN A 252 -9.41 2.13 20.81
CA GLN A 252 -8.01 1.69 20.96
C GLN A 252 -7.87 0.23 21.42
N PRO A 253 -8.60 -0.27 22.44
CA PRO A 253 -8.46 -1.65 22.89
C PRO A 253 -8.75 -2.69 21.79
N LEU A 254 -9.78 -2.45 20.98
CA LEU A 254 -10.18 -3.36 19.90
C LEU A 254 -9.18 -3.33 18.75
N ALA A 255 -8.73 -2.14 18.35
CA ALA A 255 -7.74 -1.98 17.29
C ALA A 255 -6.41 -2.66 17.65
N VAL A 256 -5.92 -2.45 18.87
CA VAL A 256 -4.68 -3.11 19.35
C VAL A 256 -4.84 -4.63 19.36
N ALA A 257 -6.01 -5.15 19.76
CA ALA A 257 -6.28 -6.59 19.70
C ALA A 257 -6.23 -7.12 18.25
N MET A 258 -6.83 -6.41 17.29
CA MET A 258 -6.77 -6.77 15.87
C MET A 258 -5.34 -6.77 15.32
N LEU A 259 -4.55 -5.74 15.65
CA LEU A 259 -3.14 -5.66 15.26
C LEU A 259 -2.35 -6.85 15.83
N ASN A 260 -2.54 -7.19 17.10
CA ASN A 260 -1.86 -8.35 17.70
C ASN A 260 -2.26 -9.67 17.03
N VAL A 261 -3.56 -9.87 16.73
CA VAL A 261 -4.03 -11.07 16.01
C VAL A 261 -3.32 -11.22 14.67
N VAL A 262 -3.21 -10.15 13.87
CA VAL A 262 -2.49 -10.19 12.60
C VAL A 262 -1.01 -10.52 12.82
N LYS A 263 -0.36 -10.01 13.86
CA LYS A 263 1.03 -10.38 14.18
C LYS A 263 1.18 -11.88 14.48
N VAL A 264 0.25 -12.46 15.24
CA VAL A 264 0.23 -13.90 15.52
C VAL A 264 0.04 -14.70 14.23
N LEU A 265 -0.92 -14.32 13.38
CA LEU A 265 -1.18 -14.97 12.09
C LEU A 265 0.05 -14.94 11.16
N CYS A 266 0.82 -13.86 11.21
CA CYS A 266 2.05 -13.70 10.42
C CYS A 266 3.29 -14.37 11.04
N GLU A 267 3.21 -14.90 12.26
CA GLU A 267 4.35 -15.38 13.05
C GLU A 267 5.46 -14.33 13.26
N ILE A 268 5.07 -13.07 13.44
CA ILE A 268 6.01 -11.95 13.69
C ILE A 268 6.00 -11.51 15.15
N ASP A 269 7.10 -10.93 15.62
CA ASP A 269 7.31 -10.59 17.03
C ASP A 269 6.33 -9.49 17.50
N ILE A 270 5.44 -9.87 18.42
CA ILE A 270 4.40 -8.99 18.96
C ILE A 270 4.99 -7.84 19.78
N SER A 271 6.10 -8.10 20.47
CA SER A 271 6.76 -7.17 21.39
C SER A 271 7.51 -6.05 20.66
N ARG A 272 8.01 -6.33 19.45
CA ARG A 272 8.78 -5.38 18.63
C ARG A 272 7.87 -4.33 17.98
N ARG A 273 7.59 -3.24 18.70
CA ARG A 273 6.75 -2.14 18.20
C ARG A 273 7.53 -0.99 17.53
N GLY A 274 8.82 -0.87 17.81
CA GLY A 274 9.68 0.21 17.34
C GLY A 274 10.37 0.00 15.99
N VAL A 275 10.09 -1.12 15.31
CA VAL A 275 10.70 -1.46 14.01
C VAL A 275 9.63 -1.77 12.96
N VAL A 276 10.01 -1.62 11.69
CA VAL A 276 9.20 -2.11 10.57
C VAL A 276 9.18 -3.63 10.63
N GLN A 277 7.99 -4.22 10.48
CA GLN A 277 7.83 -5.67 10.42
C GLN A 277 6.88 -6.02 9.29
N GLU A 278 7.20 -7.08 8.56
CA GLU A 278 6.39 -7.56 7.44
C GLU A 278 6.10 -9.04 7.62
N GLY A 279 4.95 -9.48 7.13
CA GLY A 279 4.54 -10.88 7.20
C GLY A 279 3.40 -11.16 6.25
N SER A 280 2.97 -12.42 6.21
CA SER A 280 1.81 -12.82 5.44
C SER A 280 0.95 -13.83 6.19
N PHE A 281 -0.32 -13.88 5.86
CA PHE A 281 -1.27 -14.86 6.39
C PHE A 281 -2.34 -15.14 5.33
N VAL A 282 -3.21 -16.12 5.57
CA VAL A 282 -4.21 -16.56 4.59
C VAL A 282 -5.62 -16.45 5.16
N ALA A 283 -6.58 -16.01 4.35
CA ALA A 283 -7.99 -16.23 4.58
C ALA A 283 -8.48 -17.36 3.67
N ASP A 284 -9.07 -18.40 4.26
CA ASP A 284 -9.68 -19.55 3.60
C ASP A 284 -11.19 -19.32 3.51
N LEU A 285 -11.69 -19.23 2.28
CA LEU A 285 -13.10 -19.11 1.93
C LEU A 285 -13.59 -20.46 1.37
N PRO A 286 -14.91 -20.71 1.30
CA PRO A 286 -15.44 -21.96 0.77
C PRO A 286 -14.98 -22.32 -0.64
N ASP A 287 -14.77 -21.32 -1.50
CA ASP A 287 -14.45 -21.49 -2.92
C ASP A 287 -12.98 -21.23 -3.26
N ARG A 288 -12.23 -20.53 -2.40
CA ARG A 288 -10.84 -20.13 -2.68
C ARG A 288 -10.08 -19.69 -1.43
N ARG A 289 -8.78 -19.42 -1.61
CA ARG A 289 -7.91 -18.82 -0.61
C ARG A 289 -7.44 -17.44 -1.06
N ILE A 290 -7.36 -16.52 -0.11
CA ILE A 290 -6.87 -15.15 -0.32
C ILE A 290 -5.65 -14.95 0.57
N SER A 291 -4.53 -14.57 -0.04
CA SER A 291 -3.31 -14.24 0.71
C SER A 291 -3.34 -12.78 1.13
N PHE A 292 -2.86 -12.51 2.35
CA PHE A 292 -2.74 -11.17 2.89
C PHE A 292 -1.28 -10.88 3.16
N ARG A 293 -0.77 -9.77 2.64
CA ARG A 293 0.53 -9.22 3.07
C ARG A 293 0.30 -8.14 4.09
N ALA A 294 0.96 -8.25 5.24
CA ALA A 294 0.89 -7.31 6.34
C ALA A 294 2.20 -6.54 6.46
N SER A 295 2.11 -5.21 6.55
CA SER A 295 3.24 -4.34 6.85
C SER A 295 2.91 -3.46 8.04
N TYR A 296 3.78 -3.51 9.06
CA TYR A 296 3.73 -2.70 10.26
C TYR A 296 4.79 -1.63 10.19
N THR A 297 4.39 -0.37 10.39
CA THR A 297 5.32 0.75 10.46
C THR A 297 5.16 1.48 11.78
N PRO A 298 6.24 1.70 12.56
CA PRO A 298 6.21 2.55 13.74
C PRO A 298 5.80 3.96 13.37
N VAL A 299 4.89 4.55 14.14
CA VAL A 299 4.44 5.94 13.99
C VAL A 299 4.40 6.60 15.37
N LEU A 300 4.23 7.91 15.41
CA LEU A 300 4.32 8.70 16.65
C LEU A 300 3.53 8.12 17.83
N THR A 301 2.32 7.61 17.57
CA THR A 301 1.37 7.15 18.60
C THR A 301 1.08 5.65 18.55
N GLY A 302 1.97 4.83 17.97
CA GLY A 302 1.81 3.37 17.94
C GLY A 302 2.39 2.73 16.68
N GLN A 303 1.66 1.75 16.12
CA GLN A 303 2.02 1.13 14.85
C GLN A 303 0.87 1.25 13.86
N LYS A 304 1.19 1.67 12.64
CA LYS A 304 0.29 1.60 11.50
C LYS A 304 0.36 0.18 10.92
N LEU A 305 -0.80 -0.42 10.64
CA LEU A 305 -0.93 -1.65 9.88
C LEU A 305 -1.48 -1.34 8.48
N ALA A 306 -0.79 -1.82 7.44
CA ALA A 306 -1.33 -1.93 6.10
C ALA A 306 -1.45 -3.42 5.73
N LEU A 307 -2.65 -3.83 5.33
CA LEU A 307 -2.92 -5.15 4.77
C LEU A 307 -3.18 -5.00 3.27
N ARG A 308 -2.49 -5.77 2.45
CA ARG A 308 -2.78 -5.92 1.02
C ARG A 308 -3.44 -7.26 0.76
N LEU A 309 -4.57 -7.22 0.06
CA LEU A 309 -5.38 -8.38 -0.28
C LEU A 309 -4.94 -8.91 -1.65
N LEU A 310 -4.50 -10.17 -1.69
CA LEU A 310 -4.08 -10.87 -2.90
C LEU A 310 -5.08 -11.97 -3.21
N ASP A 311 -6.17 -11.60 -3.89
CA ASP A 311 -7.24 -12.50 -4.32
C ASP A 311 -7.04 -12.91 -5.79
N THR A 312 -6.55 -14.13 -6.02
CA THR A 312 -6.28 -14.67 -7.35
C THR A 312 -7.53 -14.86 -8.21
N ALA A 313 -8.69 -15.13 -7.62
CA ALA A 313 -9.93 -15.32 -8.37
C ALA A 313 -10.49 -14.00 -8.92
N SER A 314 -10.09 -12.88 -8.33
CA SER A 314 -10.47 -11.54 -8.80
C SER A 314 -9.61 -11.02 -9.96
N VAL A 315 -8.51 -11.72 -10.28
CA VAL A 315 -7.57 -11.33 -11.32
C VAL A 315 -8.11 -11.78 -12.68
N PRO A 316 -8.25 -10.87 -13.66
CA PRO A 316 -8.60 -11.23 -15.04
C PRO A 316 -7.74 -12.39 -15.57
N SER A 317 -8.41 -13.33 -16.24
CA SER A 317 -7.81 -14.54 -16.79
C SER A 317 -7.46 -14.39 -18.27
N THR A 318 -8.10 -13.44 -18.96
CA THR A 318 -7.94 -13.17 -20.39
C THR A 318 -7.61 -11.70 -20.65
N PHE A 319 -7.05 -11.41 -21.84
CA PHE A 319 -6.74 -10.04 -22.25
C PHE A 319 -8.00 -9.19 -22.43
N GLU A 320 -9.09 -9.81 -22.87
CA GLU A 320 -10.39 -9.16 -23.06
C GLU A 320 -10.99 -8.73 -21.72
N GLU A 321 -10.87 -9.56 -20.67
CA GLU A 321 -11.26 -9.20 -19.31
C GLU A 321 -10.42 -8.06 -18.72
N LEU A 322 -9.16 -7.90 -19.15
CA LEU A 322 -8.35 -6.72 -18.79
C LEU A 322 -8.89 -5.45 -19.44
N GLY A 323 -9.62 -5.57 -20.55
CA GLY A 323 -10.11 -4.45 -21.35
C GLY A 323 -9.35 -4.22 -22.64
N MET A 324 -8.49 -5.14 -23.07
CA MET A 324 -7.84 -5.07 -24.37
C MET A 324 -8.87 -5.28 -25.49
N ASP A 325 -8.70 -4.54 -26.59
CA ASP A 325 -9.43 -4.80 -27.81
C ASP A 325 -8.86 -6.07 -28.48
N ALA A 326 -9.70 -6.81 -29.23
CA ALA A 326 -9.33 -8.12 -29.78
C ALA A 326 -8.02 -8.09 -30.60
N ASP A 327 -7.84 -7.08 -31.45
CA ASP A 327 -6.62 -6.94 -32.28
C ASP A 327 -5.33 -6.89 -31.44
N LEU A 328 -5.37 -6.18 -30.30
CA LEU A 328 -4.23 -6.06 -29.39
C LEU A 328 -3.99 -7.36 -28.63
N ALA A 329 -5.07 -7.99 -28.15
CA ALA A 329 -4.99 -9.28 -27.48
C ALA A 329 -4.34 -10.34 -28.38
N ASP A 330 -4.75 -10.40 -29.66
CA ASP A 330 -4.19 -11.32 -30.64
C ASP A 330 -2.74 -11.00 -31.02
N GLU A 331 -2.37 -9.73 -31.03
CA GLU A 331 -0.97 -9.34 -31.23
C GLU A 331 -0.08 -9.80 -30.07
N ILE A 332 -0.49 -9.57 -28.83
CA ILE A 332 0.26 -10.04 -27.66
C ILE A 332 0.33 -11.57 -27.63
N ARG A 333 -0.77 -12.28 -27.92
CA ARG A 333 -0.76 -13.75 -28.06
C ARG A 333 0.25 -14.23 -29.10
N ARG A 334 0.37 -13.54 -30.23
CA ARG A 334 1.39 -13.86 -31.25
C ARG A 334 2.80 -13.65 -30.72
N LEU A 335 3.06 -12.53 -30.04
CA LEU A 335 4.37 -12.27 -29.42
C LEU A 335 4.72 -13.30 -28.34
N CYS A 336 3.73 -13.72 -27.52
CA CYS A 336 3.92 -14.77 -26.51
C CYS A 336 4.28 -16.14 -27.11
N ASN A 337 4.07 -16.35 -28.40
CA ASN A 337 4.44 -17.58 -29.11
C ASN A 337 5.73 -17.46 -29.91
N GLN A 338 6.42 -16.32 -29.86
CA GLN A 338 7.74 -16.18 -30.45
C GLN A 338 8.81 -16.81 -29.55
N ASP A 339 9.91 -17.25 -30.17
CA ASP A 339 11.06 -17.80 -29.45
C ASP A 339 11.84 -16.72 -28.70
N ALA A 340 11.88 -15.49 -29.26
CA ALA A 340 12.70 -14.41 -28.75
C ALA A 340 12.03 -13.04 -28.87
N GLY A 341 12.48 -12.11 -28.03
CA GLY A 341 12.06 -10.70 -28.05
C GLY A 341 11.61 -10.23 -26.68
N MET A 342 11.34 -8.94 -26.55
CA MET A 342 10.96 -8.33 -25.28
C MET A 342 9.62 -7.60 -25.34
N ILE A 343 8.76 -7.90 -24.36
CA ILE A 343 7.52 -7.16 -24.07
C ILE A 343 7.74 -6.37 -22.79
N ILE A 344 7.62 -5.05 -22.88
CA ILE A 344 7.79 -4.15 -21.74
C ILE A 344 6.44 -3.53 -21.39
N VAL A 345 6.00 -3.68 -20.14
CA VAL A 345 4.81 -3.00 -19.63
C VAL A 345 5.22 -1.85 -18.70
N SER A 346 4.81 -0.64 -19.01
CA SER A 346 5.07 0.55 -18.24
C SER A 346 3.81 1.16 -17.63
N GLY A 347 4.03 2.04 -16.65
CA GLY A 347 2.98 2.70 -15.89
C GLY A 347 3.30 2.81 -14.40
N PRO A 348 2.53 3.61 -13.66
CA PRO A 348 2.75 3.88 -12.24
C PRO A 348 2.45 2.65 -11.38
N THR A 349 2.73 2.75 -10.09
CA THR A 349 2.28 1.76 -9.11
C THR A 349 0.76 1.62 -9.14
N GLY A 350 0.27 0.39 -9.11
CA GLY A 350 -1.18 0.10 -9.11
C GLY A 350 -1.87 0.25 -10.48
N SER A 351 -1.14 0.39 -11.59
CA SER A 351 -1.74 0.42 -12.93
C SER A 351 -2.12 -0.97 -13.49
N GLY A 352 -1.81 -2.06 -12.77
CA GLY A 352 -2.13 -3.42 -13.19
C GLY A 352 -1.09 -4.10 -14.10
N LYS A 353 0.17 -3.64 -14.09
CA LYS A 353 1.25 -4.20 -14.92
C LYS A 353 1.47 -5.70 -14.68
N THR A 354 1.62 -6.09 -13.41
CA THR A 354 1.82 -7.50 -13.01
C THR A 354 0.66 -8.36 -13.48
N THR A 355 -0.58 -7.89 -13.33
CA THR A 355 -1.79 -8.57 -13.81
C THR A 355 -1.76 -8.82 -15.32
N THR A 356 -1.31 -7.84 -16.11
CA THR A 356 -1.17 -7.97 -17.56
C THR A 356 -0.05 -8.94 -17.94
N LEU A 357 1.11 -8.86 -17.29
CA LEU A 357 2.22 -9.78 -17.53
C LEU A 357 1.84 -11.21 -17.17
N TYR A 358 1.17 -11.44 -16.03
CA TYR A 358 0.69 -12.76 -15.64
C TYR A 358 -0.36 -13.30 -16.62
N THR A 359 -1.22 -12.44 -17.17
CA THR A 359 -2.17 -12.83 -18.23
C THR A 359 -1.44 -13.26 -19.50
N ALA A 360 -0.35 -12.58 -19.86
CA ALA A 360 0.50 -12.97 -20.97
C ALA A 360 1.23 -14.30 -20.71
N LEU A 361 1.74 -14.52 -19.50
CA LEU A 361 2.39 -15.79 -19.12
C LEU A 361 1.42 -16.98 -19.19
N LYS A 362 0.12 -16.78 -18.91
CA LYS A 362 -0.89 -17.85 -19.06
C LYS A 362 -1.09 -18.30 -20.51
N CYS A 363 -0.70 -17.49 -21.49
CA CYS A 363 -0.74 -17.88 -22.91
C CYS A 363 0.43 -18.78 -23.31
N ILE A 364 1.39 -19.00 -22.40
CA ILE A 364 2.62 -19.73 -22.66
C ILE A 364 2.43 -21.20 -22.30
N ASP A 365 2.73 -22.09 -23.24
CA ASP A 365 2.75 -23.53 -22.98
C ASP A 365 3.96 -23.92 -22.10
N VAL A 366 3.76 -23.85 -20.79
CA VAL A 366 4.75 -24.21 -19.75
C VAL A 366 5.10 -25.70 -19.72
N ASN A 367 4.40 -26.55 -20.48
CA ASN A 367 4.80 -27.96 -20.62
C ASN A 367 5.95 -28.13 -21.63
N ARG A 368 6.04 -27.20 -22.58
CA ARG A 368 7.03 -27.23 -23.68
C ARG A 368 8.10 -26.17 -23.54
N ARG A 369 7.86 -25.13 -22.74
CA ARG A 369 8.76 -24.00 -22.54
C ARG A 369 9.07 -23.83 -21.07
N ASN A 370 10.36 -23.79 -20.73
CA ASN A 370 10.84 -23.49 -19.40
C ASN A 370 10.57 -22.01 -19.07
N LEU A 371 9.60 -21.76 -18.19
CA LEU A 371 9.22 -20.44 -17.72
C LEU A 371 9.87 -20.16 -16.36
N VAL A 372 10.67 -19.08 -16.31
CA VAL A 372 11.29 -18.61 -15.07
C VAL A 372 10.91 -17.15 -14.79
N THR A 373 10.55 -16.84 -13.54
CA THR A 373 10.23 -15.47 -13.10
C THR A 373 11.17 -15.01 -11.99
N ILE A 374 11.50 -13.73 -11.97
CA ILE A 374 12.24 -13.04 -10.90
C ILE A 374 11.38 -11.87 -10.44
N GLU A 375 10.97 -11.87 -9.17
CA GLU A 375 9.93 -10.95 -8.68
C GLU A 375 10.26 -10.40 -7.29
N ASP A 376 9.81 -9.17 -6.98
CA ASP A 376 10.05 -8.50 -5.70
C ASP A 376 8.72 -7.98 -5.10
N PRO A 377 7.95 -8.81 -4.37
CA PRO A 377 8.00 -10.28 -4.26
C PRO A 377 6.98 -10.96 -5.19
N ILE A 378 7.01 -12.29 -5.27
CA ILE A 378 6.04 -13.09 -6.05
C ILE A 378 4.59 -12.81 -5.61
N GLU A 379 3.78 -12.27 -6.52
CA GLU A 379 2.38 -11.89 -6.24
C GLU A 379 1.42 -13.08 -6.30
N TYR A 380 1.57 -13.96 -7.30
CA TYR A 380 0.72 -15.12 -7.49
C TYR A 380 1.53 -16.36 -7.85
N ARG A 381 1.03 -17.52 -7.44
CA ARG A 381 1.64 -18.79 -7.84
C ARG A 381 1.25 -19.13 -9.28
N LEU A 382 2.25 -19.33 -10.12
CA LEU A 382 2.11 -19.87 -11.47
C LEU A 382 2.40 -21.36 -11.43
N ASP A 383 1.43 -22.17 -11.84
CA ASP A 383 1.63 -23.60 -11.91
C ASP A 383 2.71 -23.94 -12.95
N ARG A 384 3.60 -24.88 -12.60
CA ARG A 384 4.72 -25.35 -13.45
C ARG A 384 5.74 -24.30 -13.89
N ALA A 385 5.72 -23.10 -13.30
CA ALA A 385 6.75 -22.08 -13.49
C ALA A 385 7.78 -22.12 -12.36
N THR A 386 9.04 -21.82 -12.66
CA THR A 386 10.04 -21.55 -11.63
C THR A 386 9.93 -20.08 -11.24
N GLN A 387 9.53 -19.78 -10.00
CA GLN A 387 9.39 -18.40 -9.54
C GLN A 387 10.42 -18.10 -8.44
N ILE A 388 11.22 -17.06 -8.65
CA ILE A 388 12.28 -16.63 -7.75
C ILE A 388 11.88 -15.30 -7.14
N SER A 389 11.81 -15.24 -5.80
CA SER A 389 11.62 -13.98 -5.08
C SER A 389 12.97 -13.35 -4.80
N ILE A 390 13.05 -12.02 -4.98
CA ILE A 390 14.21 -11.23 -4.56
C ILE A 390 14.36 -11.31 -3.05
N ASP A 391 15.60 -11.50 -2.61
CA ASP A 391 16.01 -11.53 -1.21
C ASP A 391 17.39 -10.88 -1.07
N PRO A 392 17.43 -9.55 -0.82
CA PRO A 392 18.68 -8.82 -0.69
C PRO A 392 19.51 -9.27 0.52
N THR A 393 18.90 -9.92 1.53
CA THR A 393 19.62 -10.38 2.72
C THR A 393 20.51 -11.58 2.44
N HIS A 394 20.19 -12.34 1.38
CA HIS A 394 20.97 -13.49 0.90
C HIS A 394 21.61 -13.23 -0.47
N ASP A 395 21.78 -11.96 -0.87
CA ASP A 395 22.36 -11.53 -2.16
C ASP A 395 21.61 -12.06 -3.42
N VAL A 396 20.32 -12.35 -3.27
CA VAL A 396 19.42 -12.70 -4.37
C VAL A 396 18.80 -11.42 -4.92
N THR A 397 19.45 -10.82 -5.91
CA THR A 397 19.03 -9.58 -6.58
C THR A 397 18.65 -9.85 -8.04
N PHE A 398 17.96 -8.91 -8.70
CA PHE A 398 17.58 -9.07 -10.11
C PHE A 398 18.79 -9.38 -10.99
N ALA A 399 19.87 -8.61 -10.86
CA ALA A 399 21.09 -8.82 -11.62
C ALA A 399 21.81 -10.13 -11.26
N SER A 400 21.93 -10.48 -9.97
CA SER A 400 22.63 -11.72 -9.56
C SER A 400 21.93 -12.97 -10.07
N VAL A 401 20.59 -12.99 -10.01
CA VAL A 401 19.77 -14.07 -10.55
C VAL A 401 19.83 -14.12 -12.08
N MET A 402 19.71 -12.99 -12.77
CA MET A 402 19.79 -12.94 -14.25
C MET A 402 21.11 -13.52 -14.79
N ARG A 403 22.26 -13.23 -14.15
CA ARG A 403 23.57 -13.75 -14.60
C ARG A 403 23.69 -15.27 -14.52
N THR A 404 22.91 -15.92 -13.67
CA THR A 404 22.92 -17.39 -13.51
C THR A 404 21.81 -18.06 -14.30
N LEU A 405 20.66 -17.40 -14.44
CA LEU A 405 19.48 -17.96 -15.10
C LEU A 405 19.68 -18.29 -16.57
N VAL A 406 20.50 -17.54 -17.31
CA VAL A 406 20.76 -17.87 -18.73
C VAL A 406 21.41 -19.27 -18.88
N ARG A 407 22.01 -19.82 -17.81
CA ARG A 407 22.54 -21.19 -17.78
C ARG A 407 21.55 -22.23 -17.26
N GLN A 408 20.30 -21.84 -16.99
CA GLN A 408 19.21 -22.73 -16.56
C GLN A 408 18.30 -23.14 -17.72
N ASP A 409 18.73 -22.90 -18.96
CA ASP A 409 17.97 -23.18 -20.18
C ASP A 409 16.52 -22.63 -20.15
N PRO A 410 16.30 -21.35 -19.79
CA PRO A 410 14.97 -20.75 -19.84
C PRO A 410 14.56 -20.54 -21.30
N ASN A 411 13.27 -20.69 -21.61
CA ASN A 411 12.73 -20.22 -22.89
C ASN A 411 12.00 -18.88 -22.71
N VAL A 412 11.43 -18.66 -21.52
CA VAL A 412 10.69 -17.45 -21.18
C VAL A 412 11.17 -16.92 -19.83
N LEU A 413 11.46 -15.63 -19.77
CA LEU A 413 11.87 -14.92 -18.58
C LEU A 413 10.88 -13.80 -18.24
N LEU A 414 10.37 -13.78 -17.01
CA LEU A 414 9.74 -12.60 -16.43
C LEU A 414 10.73 -11.92 -15.49
N VAL A 415 11.16 -10.71 -15.81
CA VAL A 415 11.91 -9.85 -14.90
C VAL A 415 10.94 -8.84 -14.32
N GLY A 416 10.62 -8.95 -13.03
CA GLY A 416 9.55 -8.20 -12.37
C GLY A 416 9.59 -6.70 -12.67
N GLU A 417 10.79 -6.12 -12.65
CA GLU A 417 11.03 -4.75 -13.12
C GLU A 417 12.49 -4.48 -13.46
N ILE A 418 12.71 -3.48 -14.31
CA ILE A 418 14.03 -2.91 -14.59
C ILE A 418 14.14 -1.57 -13.84
N ARG A 419 14.99 -1.53 -12.81
CA ARG A 419 15.29 -0.33 -12.02
C ARG A 419 16.63 0.32 -12.36
N ASP A 420 17.59 -0.50 -12.77
CA ASP A 420 19.00 -0.14 -12.98
C ASP A 420 19.52 -0.60 -14.35
N ARG A 421 20.69 -0.07 -14.70
CA ARG A 421 21.38 -0.33 -15.96
C ARG A 421 21.70 -1.81 -16.16
N GLU A 422 22.25 -2.45 -15.13
CA GLU A 422 22.76 -3.80 -15.24
C GLU A 422 21.64 -4.81 -15.51
N THR A 423 20.54 -4.69 -14.77
CA THR A 423 19.34 -5.51 -14.99
C THR A 423 18.77 -5.28 -16.40
N ALA A 424 18.79 -4.02 -16.88
CA ALA A 424 18.34 -3.69 -18.22
C ALA A 424 19.21 -4.34 -19.31
N GLU A 425 20.54 -4.21 -19.21
CA GLU A 425 21.49 -4.80 -20.17
C GLU A 425 21.36 -6.34 -20.21
N LEU A 426 21.26 -7.00 -19.05
CA LEU A 426 21.08 -8.45 -18.97
C LEU A 426 19.75 -8.90 -19.58
N ALA A 427 18.66 -8.17 -19.32
CA ALA A 427 17.36 -8.48 -19.91
C ALA A 427 17.37 -8.31 -21.44
N MET A 428 17.98 -7.24 -21.94
CA MET A 428 18.11 -6.98 -23.39
C MET A 428 18.99 -8.02 -24.08
N GLN A 429 20.08 -8.43 -23.42
CA GLN A 429 20.95 -9.50 -23.91
C GLN A 429 20.18 -10.82 -23.98
N ALA A 430 19.47 -11.22 -22.92
CA ALA A 430 18.66 -12.44 -22.93
C ALA A 430 17.64 -12.44 -24.07
N ALA A 431 16.92 -11.32 -24.25
CA ALA A 431 15.98 -11.15 -25.34
C ALA A 431 16.64 -11.26 -26.73
N GLY A 432 17.83 -10.68 -26.89
CA GLY A 432 18.61 -10.74 -28.13
C GLY A 432 19.22 -12.12 -28.42
N THR A 433 19.43 -12.95 -27.40
CA THR A 433 20.04 -14.28 -27.53
C THR A 433 19.02 -15.42 -27.49
N GLY A 434 17.79 -15.19 -27.95
CA GLY A 434 16.83 -16.29 -28.17
C GLY A 434 15.83 -16.55 -27.04
N HIS A 435 15.59 -15.59 -26.14
CA HIS A 435 14.63 -15.73 -25.05
C HIS A 435 13.45 -14.76 -25.22
N LEU A 436 12.25 -15.20 -24.87
CA LEU A 436 11.12 -14.29 -24.70
C LEU A 436 11.20 -13.65 -23.31
N VAL A 437 11.41 -12.34 -23.26
CA VAL A 437 11.53 -11.58 -22.01
C VAL A 437 10.30 -10.70 -21.80
N LEU A 438 9.66 -10.83 -20.64
CA LEU A 438 8.59 -9.97 -20.18
C LEU A 438 9.10 -9.16 -19.00
N THR A 439 8.84 -7.85 -18.97
CA THR A 439 9.30 -7.02 -17.86
C THR A 439 8.47 -5.76 -17.66
N THR A 440 8.70 -5.05 -16.56
CA THR A 440 8.13 -3.74 -16.32
C THR A 440 9.17 -2.64 -16.20
N VAL A 441 8.78 -1.43 -16.59
CA VAL A 441 9.58 -0.21 -16.42
C VAL A 441 8.69 0.89 -15.87
N HIS A 442 9.22 1.70 -14.96
CA HIS A 442 8.54 2.93 -14.55
C HIS A 442 8.76 4.05 -15.57
N ALA A 443 7.84 4.15 -16.53
CA ALA A 443 7.75 5.23 -17.49
C ALA A 443 6.32 5.78 -17.58
N ARG A 444 6.17 6.99 -18.12
CA ARG A 444 4.87 7.68 -18.25
C ARG A 444 3.99 7.03 -19.32
N ASP A 445 4.60 6.75 -20.47
CA ASP A 445 4.00 6.32 -21.72
C ASP A 445 4.97 5.37 -22.47
N THR A 446 4.59 4.93 -23.67
CA THR A 446 5.40 3.97 -24.44
C THR A 446 6.67 4.59 -25.02
N ILE A 447 6.60 5.84 -25.50
CA ILE A 447 7.77 6.58 -26.00
C ILE A 447 8.75 6.87 -24.85
N GLY A 448 8.26 7.29 -23.69
CA GLY A 448 9.05 7.48 -22.49
C GLY A 448 9.68 6.18 -21.97
N THR A 449 9.15 5.02 -22.33
CA THR A 449 9.82 3.73 -22.07
C THR A 449 11.13 3.62 -22.84
N VAL A 450 11.16 4.07 -24.11
CA VAL A 450 12.39 4.12 -24.93
C VAL A 450 13.42 5.05 -24.28
N PHE A 451 13.02 6.27 -23.93
CA PHE A 451 13.91 7.24 -23.28
C PHE A 451 14.38 6.76 -21.91
N ARG A 452 13.52 6.09 -21.14
CA ARG A 452 13.91 5.53 -19.84
C ARG A 452 15.01 4.48 -19.97
N LEU A 453 14.97 3.63 -21.00
CA LEU A 453 16.03 2.66 -21.27
C LEU A 453 17.34 3.35 -21.68
N LEU A 454 17.26 4.38 -22.53
CA LEU A 454 18.42 5.20 -22.90
C LEU A 454 19.02 5.91 -21.68
N ASP A 455 18.19 6.48 -20.81
CA ASP A 455 18.60 7.17 -19.57
C ASP A 455 19.26 6.21 -18.56
N LEU A 456 18.85 4.94 -18.55
CA LEU A 456 19.52 3.88 -17.78
C LEU A 456 20.89 3.52 -18.38
N GLY A 457 21.21 3.97 -19.59
CA GLY A 457 22.48 3.70 -20.26
C GLY A 457 22.47 2.44 -21.12
N VAL A 458 21.29 1.93 -21.51
CA VAL A 458 21.17 0.86 -22.49
C VAL A 458 21.45 1.41 -23.88
N GLU A 459 22.28 0.73 -24.66
CA GLU A 459 22.63 1.14 -26.02
C GLU A 459 21.41 1.08 -26.95
N ALA A 460 21.28 2.08 -27.82
CA ALA A 460 20.16 2.17 -28.78
C ALA A 460 20.03 0.93 -29.67
N THR A 461 21.16 0.31 -30.03
CA THR A 461 21.23 -0.93 -30.81
C THR A 461 20.59 -2.11 -30.08
N GLN A 462 20.80 -2.23 -28.77
CA GLN A 462 20.18 -3.28 -27.96
C GLN A 462 18.69 -3.06 -27.85
N ILE A 463 18.24 -1.82 -27.62
CA ILE A 463 16.82 -1.48 -27.54
C ILE A 463 16.12 -1.80 -28.87
N ALA A 464 16.68 -1.33 -30.00
CA ALA A 464 16.10 -1.52 -31.33
C ALA A 464 16.01 -3.01 -31.71
N ASN A 465 16.98 -3.83 -31.32
CA ASN A 465 17.01 -5.24 -31.71
C ASN A 465 16.17 -6.13 -30.79
N SER A 466 16.22 -5.89 -29.48
CA SER A 466 15.63 -6.77 -28.46
C SER A 466 14.17 -6.46 -28.14
N VAL A 467 13.73 -5.20 -28.24
CA VAL A 467 12.35 -4.83 -27.89
C VAL A 467 11.39 -5.14 -29.05
N SER A 468 10.35 -5.90 -28.75
CA SER A 468 9.27 -6.22 -29.70
C SER A 468 8.10 -5.26 -29.53
N MET A 469 7.72 -4.98 -28.29
CA MET A 469 6.57 -4.14 -27.95
C MET A 469 6.76 -3.45 -26.60
N ALA A 470 6.41 -2.17 -26.54
CA ALA A 470 6.20 -1.43 -25.29
C ALA A 470 4.71 -1.15 -25.11
N ILE A 471 4.19 -1.36 -23.91
CA ILE A 471 2.79 -1.15 -23.54
C ILE A 471 2.78 -0.22 -22.33
N SER A 472 2.15 0.95 -22.41
CA SER A 472 1.85 1.76 -21.23
C SER A 472 0.43 1.45 -20.77
N GLN A 473 0.24 1.28 -19.47
CA GLN A 473 -1.03 0.88 -18.89
C GLN A 473 -1.46 1.84 -17.78
N ARG A 474 -2.77 2.14 -17.77
CA ARG A 474 -3.48 2.76 -16.65
C ARG A 474 -4.74 1.96 -16.34
N LEU A 475 -5.29 2.16 -15.14
CA LEU A 475 -6.62 1.68 -14.80
C LEU A 475 -7.57 2.87 -14.77
N VAL A 476 -8.74 2.70 -15.38
CA VAL A 476 -9.89 3.60 -15.27
C VAL A 476 -11.02 2.93 -14.53
N ARG A 477 -11.81 3.71 -13.81
CA ARG A 477 -12.97 3.22 -13.08
C ARG A 477 -14.13 2.96 -14.05
N VAL A 478 -14.84 1.86 -13.81
CA VAL A 478 -16.00 1.48 -14.61
C VAL A 478 -17.26 2.09 -14.01
N LEU A 479 -18.10 2.71 -14.82
CA LEU A 479 -19.37 3.29 -14.37
C LEU A 479 -20.28 2.23 -13.76
N CYS A 480 -20.93 2.56 -12.64
CA CYS A 480 -21.88 1.67 -11.99
C CYS A 480 -23.07 1.39 -12.91
N SER A 481 -23.31 0.11 -13.22
CA SER A 481 -24.41 -0.33 -14.08
C SER A 481 -25.80 0.00 -13.51
N HIS A 482 -25.92 0.18 -12.19
CA HIS A 482 -27.20 0.44 -11.51
C HIS A 482 -27.60 1.91 -11.49
N CYS A 483 -26.64 2.84 -11.54
CA CYS A 483 -26.94 4.26 -11.35
C CYS A 483 -26.37 5.18 -12.44
N LYS A 484 -25.60 4.67 -13.41
CA LYS A 484 -25.08 5.52 -14.48
C LYS A 484 -26.23 6.22 -15.22
N ARG A 485 -26.07 7.51 -15.49
CA ARG A 485 -27.10 8.32 -16.16
C ARG A 485 -26.66 8.72 -17.54
N SER A 486 -27.51 8.44 -18.53
CA SER A 486 -27.30 8.91 -19.90
C SER A 486 -27.50 10.41 -20.01
N TYR A 487 -26.64 11.08 -20.77
CA TYR A 487 -26.80 12.48 -21.16
C TYR A 487 -26.32 12.68 -22.60
N ARG A 488 -26.79 13.75 -23.24
CA ARG A 488 -26.24 14.19 -24.53
C ARG A 488 -25.11 15.19 -24.27
N PRO A 489 -23.89 14.96 -24.77
CA PRO A 489 -22.82 15.93 -24.63
C PRO A 489 -23.16 17.20 -25.42
N ASP A 490 -22.76 18.36 -24.89
CA ASP A 490 -22.86 19.61 -25.65
C ASP A 490 -21.79 19.67 -26.76
N ALA A 491 -21.96 20.58 -27.72
CA ALA A 491 -21.06 20.70 -28.87
C ALA A 491 -19.63 21.13 -28.48
N ARG A 492 -19.44 21.71 -27.30
CA ARG A 492 -18.11 22.07 -26.79
C ARG A 492 -17.38 20.82 -26.33
N LEU A 493 -18.06 19.98 -25.56
CA LEU A 493 -17.52 18.72 -25.04
C LEU A 493 -17.12 17.76 -26.15
N VAL A 494 -17.95 17.65 -27.19
CA VAL A 494 -17.64 16.83 -28.37
C VAL A 494 -16.35 17.28 -29.05
N ARG A 495 -16.16 18.60 -29.20
CA ARG A 495 -14.93 19.18 -29.76
C ARG A 495 -13.71 18.95 -28.88
N GLU A 496 -13.83 19.16 -27.57
CA GLU A 496 -12.74 18.93 -26.60
C GLU A 496 -12.30 17.46 -26.59
N LEU A 497 -13.25 16.53 -26.66
CA LEU A 497 -12.99 15.10 -26.73
C LEU A 497 -12.45 14.64 -28.09
N ARG A 498 -12.47 15.49 -29.13
CA ARG A 498 -12.08 15.14 -30.52
C ARG A 498 -12.80 13.89 -31.03
N ILE A 499 -14.09 13.77 -30.71
CA ILE A 499 -14.96 12.68 -31.13
C ILE A 499 -15.83 13.17 -32.30
N ASP A 500 -16.11 12.30 -33.26
CA ASP A 500 -17.08 12.60 -34.33
C ASP A 500 -18.48 12.85 -33.71
N GLU A 501 -19.17 13.92 -34.10
CA GLU A 501 -20.54 14.22 -33.64
C GLU A 501 -21.50 13.04 -33.88
N ARG A 502 -21.26 12.23 -34.92
CA ARG A 502 -22.02 11.01 -35.20
C ARG A 502 -21.79 9.91 -34.15
N GLN A 503 -20.60 9.88 -33.55
CA GLN A 503 -20.22 8.93 -32.50
C GLN A 503 -20.54 9.43 -31.10
N ALA A 504 -20.58 10.76 -30.90
CA ALA A 504 -20.81 11.37 -29.60
C ALA A 504 -22.17 11.03 -28.97
N GLY A 505 -23.18 10.73 -29.79
CA GLY A 505 -24.45 10.10 -29.44
C GLY A 505 -24.93 10.35 -28.00
N THR A 506 -24.89 9.29 -27.19
CA THR A 506 -25.26 9.32 -25.76
C THR A 506 -24.04 8.94 -24.93
N LEU A 507 -23.63 9.81 -24.01
CA LEU A 507 -22.60 9.53 -23.02
C LEU A 507 -23.23 9.20 -21.67
N PHE A 508 -22.43 8.69 -20.74
CA PHE A 508 -22.88 8.31 -19.40
C PHE A 508 -22.06 9.01 -18.32
N ALA A 509 -22.76 9.50 -17.29
CA ALA A 509 -22.17 10.17 -16.14
C ALA A 509 -22.32 9.32 -14.86
N PRO A 510 -21.36 9.42 -13.91
CA PRO A 510 -21.49 8.81 -12.59
C PRO A 510 -22.57 9.54 -11.77
N VAL A 511 -23.35 8.79 -10.98
CA VAL A 511 -24.39 9.36 -10.10
C VAL A 511 -24.13 9.01 -8.64
N GLY A 512 -23.97 7.72 -8.34
CA GLY A 512 -23.90 7.23 -6.97
C GLY A 512 -25.19 6.51 -6.56
N CYS A 513 -25.02 5.35 -5.94
CA CYS A 513 -26.07 4.59 -5.28
C CYS A 513 -25.44 3.70 -4.19
N THR A 514 -26.26 2.99 -3.42
CA THR A 514 -25.81 2.07 -2.38
C THR A 514 -24.90 0.96 -2.91
N ASN A 515 -25.15 0.45 -4.11
CA ASN A 515 -24.31 -0.58 -4.74
C ASN A 515 -22.87 -0.04 -4.90
N CYS A 516 -22.69 1.10 -5.55
CA CYS A 516 -21.35 1.64 -5.76
C CYS A 516 -20.79 2.45 -4.58
N LEU A 517 -21.34 2.32 -3.37
CA LEU A 517 -20.92 3.12 -2.20
C LEU A 517 -20.93 4.63 -2.48
N GLN A 518 -21.95 5.11 -3.20
CA GLN A 518 -22.11 6.50 -3.62
C GLN A 518 -20.97 7.06 -4.50
N THR A 519 -20.09 6.21 -5.04
CA THR A 519 -18.98 6.67 -5.89
C THR A 519 -19.38 6.92 -7.34
N GLY A 520 -20.44 6.26 -7.81
CA GLY A 520 -20.81 6.21 -9.23
C GLY A 520 -20.01 5.20 -10.05
N TYR A 521 -19.07 4.47 -9.45
CA TYR A 521 -18.19 3.51 -10.11
C TYR A 521 -18.19 2.12 -9.46
N THR A 522 -17.87 1.10 -10.23
CA THR A 522 -17.85 -0.28 -9.74
C THR A 522 -16.82 -1.09 -10.52
N GLY A 523 -15.65 -1.31 -9.92
CA GLY A 523 -14.55 -1.99 -10.57
C GLY A 523 -13.69 -1.06 -11.42
N ARG A 524 -12.67 -1.65 -12.04
CA ARG A 524 -11.70 -0.96 -12.89
C ARG A 524 -11.45 -1.75 -14.16
N LEU A 525 -11.13 -1.05 -15.23
CA LEU A 525 -10.73 -1.58 -16.52
C LEU A 525 -9.35 -1.02 -16.88
N ALA A 526 -8.50 -1.79 -17.53
CA ALA A 526 -7.26 -1.28 -18.04
C ALA A 526 -7.47 -0.53 -19.37
N VAL A 527 -6.66 0.50 -19.57
CA VAL A 527 -6.49 1.21 -20.83
C VAL A 527 -5.02 1.16 -21.20
N PHE A 528 -4.76 1.05 -22.49
CA PHE A 528 -3.45 0.70 -23.01
C PHE A 528 -3.05 1.69 -24.09
N GLU A 529 -1.81 2.15 -23.99
CA GLU A 529 -1.07 2.67 -25.11
C GLU A 529 -0.04 1.63 -25.53
N VAL A 530 0.13 1.46 -26.84
CA VAL A 530 0.98 0.41 -27.39
C VAL A 530 1.89 1.02 -28.43
N LEU A 531 3.15 0.59 -28.40
CA LEU A 531 4.19 0.94 -29.35
C LEU A 531 4.91 -0.32 -29.78
N ARG A 532 4.69 -0.70 -31.03
CA ARG A 532 5.37 -1.83 -31.64
C ARG A 532 6.68 -1.40 -32.29
N PHE A 533 7.74 -2.18 -32.12
CA PHE A 533 9.05 -1.93 -32.69
C PHE A 533 9.15 -2.45 -34.13
N THR A 534 8.51 -1.73 -35.05
CA THR A 534 8.63 -1.96 -36.51
C THR A 534 10.03 -1.60 -37.02
N PRO A 535 10.43 -2.06 -38.23
CA PRO A 535 11.70 -1.65 -38.84
C PRO A 535 11.90 -0.13 -38.85
N GLN A 536 10.86 0.63 -39.19
CA GLN A 536 10.88 2.09 -39.21
C GLN A 536 11.12 2.69 -37.81
N LEU A 537 10.47 2.15 -36.78
CA LEU A 537 10.69 2.61 -35.41
C LEU A 537 12.11 2.27 -34.95
N ARG A 538 12.60 1.06 -35.27
CA ARG A 538 13.96 0.60 -34.95
C ARG A 538 15.01 1.53 -35.56
N ASP A 539 14.85 1.92 -36.82
CA ASP A 539 15.76 2.86 -37.50
C ASP A 539 15.82 4.22 -36.77
N VAL A 540 14.66 4.74 -36.32
CA VAL A 540 14.62 5.98 -35.54
C VAL A 540 15.33 5.81 -34.20
N VAL A 541 15.12 4.69 -33.49
CA VAL A 541 15.79 4.41 -32.20
C VAL A 541 17.31 4.37 -32.34
N LEU A 542 17.83 3.79 -33.43
CA LEU A 542 19.28 3.64 -33.68
C LEU A 542 20.05 4.95 -33.86
N THR A 543 19.36 6.05 -34.15
CA THR A 543 20.00 7.34 -34.39
C THR A 543 20.05 8.18 -33.10
N ARG A 544 19.25 9.24 -33.03
CA ARG A 544 19.04 10.04 -31.83
C ARG A 544 17.55 10.38 -31.77
N PRO A 545 16.72 9.47 -31.24
CA PRO A 545 15.29 9.58 -31.39
C PRO A 545 14.76 10.83 -30.70
N THR A 546 13.94 11.60 -31.40
CA THR A 546 13.05 12.59 -30.77
C THR A 546 11.66 12.01 -30.58
N VAL A 547 10.89 12.57 -29.65
CA VAL A 547 9.47 12.19 -29.44
C VAL A 547 8.67 12.30 -30.74
N GLY A 548 8.90 13.36 -31.53
CA GLY A 548 8.20 13.59 -32.78
C GLY A 548 8.55 12.57 -33.87
N GLU A 549 9.81 12.14 -33.95
CA GLU A 549 10.23 11.09 -34.90
C GLU A 549 9.69 9.72 -34.51
N LEU A 550 9.77 9.36 -33.22
CA LEU A 550 9.19 8.10 -32.73
C LEU A 550 7.69 8.04 -32.98
N ARG A 551 6.96 9.13 -32.71
CA ARG A 551 5.51 9.21 -32.98
C ARG A 551 5.19 9.07 -34.47
N ARG A 552 5.97 9.72 -35.35
CA ARG A 552 5.80 9.60 -36.81
C ARG A 552 6.11 8.18 -37.31
N ALA A 553 7.17 7.56 -36.80
CA ALA A 553 7.57 6.21 -37.18
C ALA A 553 6.63 5.12 -36.64
N ALA A 554 5.95 5.40 -35.51
CA ALA A 554 4.95 4.49 -34.96
C ALA A 554 3.72 4.40 -35.88
N GLY A 555 3.21 5.53 -36.40
CA GLY A 555 2.06 5.55 -37.33
C GLY A 555 0.70 5.25 -36.69
N ASP A 556 -0.40 5.53 -37.40
CA ASP A 556 -1.75 5.63 -36.80
C ASP A 556 -2.37 4.29 -36.34
N TRP A 557 -2.05 3.16 -37.00
CA TRP A 557 -2.60 1.85 -36.61
C TRP A 557 -1.85 1.22 -35.42
N LEU A 558 -0.55 1.49 -35.31
CA LEU A 558 0.37 0.87 -34.35
C LEU A 558 0.59 1.74 -33.11
N PHE A 559 0.22 3.02 -33.15
CA PHE A 559 0.27 3.95 -32.03
C PHE A 559 -1.15 4.37 -31.62
N ARG A 560 -1.63 3.84 -30.51
CA ARG A 560 -2.88 4.29 -29.86
C ARG A 560 -2.51 4.92 -28.54
N THR A 561 -2.84 6.19 -28.32
CA THR A 561 -2.54 6.86 -27.04
C THR A 561 -3.41 6.33 -25.91
N LEU A 562 -2.97 6.54 -24.66
CA LEU A 562 -3.79 6.22 -23.49
C LEU A 562 -5.12 6.99 -23.56
N THR A 563 -5.06 8.27 -23.94
CA THR A 563 -6.25 9.12 -24.11
C THR A 563 -7.24 8.56 -25.13
N ASP A 564 -6.78 8.08 -26.28
CA ASP A 564 -7.65 7.46 -27.30
C ASP A 564 -8.26 6.14 -26.80
N SER A 565 -7.47 5.35 -26.05
CA SER A 565 -7.96 4.13 -25.42
C SER A 565 -9.10 4.42 -24.43
N VAL A 566 -8.99 5.46 -23.58
CA VAL A 566 -10.08 5.81 -22.65
C VAL A 566 -11.28 6.36 -23.40
N ARG A 567 -11.09 7.20 -24.42
CA ARG A 567 -12.18 7.76 -25.24
C ARG A 567 -13.03 6.67 -25.88
N ARG A 568 -12.43 5.58 -26.39
CA ARG A 568 -13.17 4.43 -26.90
C ARG A 568 -14.05 3.79 -25.82
N LYS A 569 -13.55 3.64 -24.59
CA LYS A 569 -14.32 3.10 -23.45
C LYS A 569 -15.41 4.06 -22.97
N LEU A 570 -15.19 5.38 -23.09
CA LEU A 570 -16.21 6.41 -22.84
C LEU A 570 -17.38 6.27 -23.82
N LEU A 571 -17.08 6.12 -25.12
CA LEU A 571 -18.07 6.03 -26.19
C LEU A 571 -19.02 4.82 -26.06
N VAL A 572 -18.55 3.71 -25.51
CA VAL A 572 -19.38 2.53 -25.24
C VAL A 572 -20.04 2.57 -23.84
N GLY A 573 -19.92 3.68 -23.11
CA GLY A 573 -20.56 3.89 -21.81
C GLY A 573 -20.01 3.01 -20.68
N LEU A 574 -18.72 2.64 -20.76
CA LEU A 574 -18.02 1.89 -19.71
C LEU A 574 -17.38 2.79 -18.66
N THR A 575 -16.90 3.97 -19.04
CA THR A 575 -16.28 4.93 -18.13
C THR A 575 -16.83 6.33 -18.38
N SER A 576 -16.34 7.33 -17.64
CA SER A 576 -16.84 8.70 -17.67
C SER A 576 -15.81 9.67 -18.24
N ILE A 577 -16.23 10.92 -18.43
CA ILE A 577 -15.35 11.97 -18.90
C ILE A 577 -14.30 12.36 -17.87
N GLU A 578 -14.64 12.34 -16.58
CA GLU A 578 -13.70 12.64 -15.51
C GLU A 578 -12.52 11.65 -15.51
N GLU A 579 -12.74 10.41 -15.94
CA GLU A 579 -11.68 9.43 -16.12
C GLU A 579 -10.84 9.68 -17.39
N VAL A 580 -11.42 10.23 -18.46
CA VAL A 580 -10.67 10.70 -19.63
C VAL A 580 -9.72 11.83 -19.23
N ASP A 581 -10.22 12.85 -18.53
CA ASP A 581 -9.41 13.99 -18.08
C ASP A 581 -8.31 13.55 -17.11
N ARG A 582 -8.63 12.63 -16.21
CA ARG A 582 -7.65 12.06 -15.27
C ARG A 582 -6.52 11.33 -15.99
N VAL A 583 -6.81 10.61 -17.07
CA VAL A 583 -5.77 9.93 -17.86
C VAL A 583 -5.01 10.93 -18.73
N ALA A 584 -5.70 11.82 -19.44
CA ALA A 584 -5.11 12.82 -20.32
C ALA A 584 -4.20 13.83 -19.57
N SER A 585 -4.53 14.19 -18.33
CA SER A 585 -3.64 15.03 -17.50
C SER A 585 -2.31 14.36 -17.13
N ALA A 586 -2.25 13.02 -17.24
CA ALA A 586 -1.06 12.22 -16.97
C ALA A 586 -0.38 11.69 -18.26
N ASP A 587 -0.96 11.97 -19.42
CA ASP A 587 -0.49 11.67 -20.79
C ASP A 587 0.28 12.89 -21.33
#